data_AF-A0A5B8RA14-F1
#
_entry.id   AF-A0A5B8RA14-F1
#
_cell.length_a   1.000
_cell.length_b   1.000
_cell.length_c   1.000
_cell.angle_alpha   90.00
_cell.angle_beta   90.00
_cell.angle_gamma   90.00
#
_symmetry.space_group_name_H-M   'P 1'
#
loop_
_entity.id
_entity.type
_entity.pdbx_description
1 polymer ?
#
loop_
_entity_poly.entity_id
_entity_poly.type
_entity_poly.pdbx_seq_one_letter_code
_entity_poly.pdbx_strand_id
1 'polypeptide(L)'
;MSVYVPRDSTAVSIGADEVAAAIAAADPALSPLRTGSRGLYALEPLVEVDHEGRRIGFGPVTAADMPGLVEALRHPGAGHPLRIGDIDALIADQGQNRFTCRRLGRVVPDDWDDFVAHGGTRGLRRALDMGRQSIVDAVTASGLRGRGGAGFPTGRKWQTVLDADGAGKVIVCNADEGDSGTFADRMLMEGDPLALIEGMAIAGIAVGAAHGYIYLRSEYPAARASLLTALDIARHNGLLGPDVLGSGHTFDIELRMGAGAYICGEETSLLESLEGHRGEVRFKPPLPAIRGFMGRPTVVNNVITLATVPAILADGAEAYAALGHGKSRGTLTVQLCGNVRRPGLYEVPFGVSLAHVIDELGGGTASGRPVRAVQAGGPLGAYLPAPALDVPLDYEALAERGGMIGHGGVVVFDDTVDMAEQARFAMEFCAIESCGKCTPCRIGSVRAQEVIDRIVDGEARESNTALLRELCETMIQGSLCAHGGMAPHPVLSALDHFPDDFNRQAVGS
;
A
#
# COMPACT_ATOMS: atom_id res chain seq x y z
N MET A 1 3.30 13.76 30.87
CA MET A 1 2.40 12.68 30.45
C MET A 1 1.86 13.11 29.11
N SER A 2 2.09 12.34 28.06
CA SER A 2 1.72 12.72 26.71
C SER A 2 0.48 11.93 26.30
N VAL A 3 -0.49 12.61 25.70
CA VAL A 3 -1.68 12.02 25.09
C VAL A 3 -1.53 12.11 23.58
N TYR A 4 -2.03 11.11 22.86
CA TYR A 4 -1.85 10.98 21.43
C TYR A 4 -3.19 10.72 20.76
N VAL A 5 -3.46 11.45 19.69
CA VAL A 5 -4.67 11.27 18.87
C VAL A 5 -4.25 11.28 17.40
N PRO A 6 -4.55 10.21 16.65
CA PRO A 6 -4.20 10.13 15.24
C PRO A 6 -4.73 11.30 14.40
N ARG A 7 -3.97 11.68 13.38
CA ARG A 7 -4.35 12.64 12.33
C ARG A 7 -4.30 12.02 10.92
N ASP A 8 -4.16 10.70 10.83
CA ASP A 8 -4.34 9.96 9.58
C ASP A 8 -5.76 10.22 9.03
N SER A 9 -5.87 10.35 7.70
CA SER A 9 -7.12 10.70 7.04
C SER A 9 -8.27 9.74 7.33
N THR A 10 -8.00 8.45 7.60
CA THR A 10 -9.04 7.51 8.06
C THR A 10 -9.53 7.89 9.45
N ALA A 11 -8.63 8.13 10.41
CA ALA A 11 -9.02 8.52 11.78
C ALA A 11 -9.76 9.87 11.79
N VAL A 12 -9.30 10.84 10.99
CA VAL A 12 -9.96 12.14 10.83
C VAL A 12 -11.36 11.98 10.24
N SER A 13 -11.54 11.10 9.24
CA SER A 13 -12.85 10.86 8.60
C SER A 13 -13.93 10.33 9.54
N ILE A 14 -13.55 9.79 10.71
CA ILE A 14 -14.45 9.22 11.71
C ILE A 14 -14.39 9.95 13.07
N GLY A 15 -13.84 11.16 13.10
CA GLY A 15 -14.02 12.06 14.25
C GLY A 15 -12.77 12.36 15.08
N ALA A 16 -11.56 12.01 14.63
CA ALA A 16 -10.35 12.17 15.44
C ALA A 16 -9.99 13.63 15.74
N ASP A 17 -10.32 14.58 14.85
CA ASP A 17 -10.09 16.01 15.10
C ASP A 17 -11.02 16.55 16.19
N GLU A 18 -12.29 16.12 16.18
CA GLU A 18 -13.27 16.44 17.21
C GLU A 18 -12.85 15.87 18.56
N VAL A 19 -12.35 14.63 18.59
CA VAL A 19 -11.81 14.00 19.81
C VAL A 19 -10.60 14.79 20.33
N ALA A 20 -9.64 15.14 19.47
CA ALA A 20 -8.46 15.90 19.87
C ALA A 20 -8.83 17.27 20.45
N ALA A 21 -9.76 17.99 19.79
CA ALA A 21 -10.25 19.28 20.26
C ALA A 21 -11.00 19.15 21.59
N ALA A 22 -11.82 18.11 21.76
CA ALA A 22 -12.59 17.89 22.97
C ALA A 22 -11.69 17.55 24.18
N ILE A 23 -10.63 16.75 23.98
CA ILE A 23 -9.62 16.50 25.03
C ILE A 23 -8.93 17.81 25.45
N ALA A 24 -8.44 18.60 24.48
CA ALA A 24 -7.76 19.86 24.76
C ALA A 24 -8.67 20.89 25.46
N ALA A 25 -9.96 20.92 25.11
CA ALA A 25 -10.94 21.79 25.75
C ALA A 25 -11.28 21.35 27.19
N ALA A 26 -11.35 20.05 27.43
CA ALA A 26 -11.66 19.50 28.75
C ALA A 26 -10.46 19.60 29.72
N ASP A 27 -9.24 19.41 29.22
CA ASP A 27 -8.01 19.72 29.94
C ASP A 27 -6.87 20.14 28.99
N PRO A 28 -6.46 21.42 29.01
CA PRO A 28 -5.32 21.90 28.24
C PRO A 28 -4.01 21.18 28.54
N ALA A 29 -3.81 20.64 29.75
CA ALA A 29 -2.61 19.89 30.11
C ALA A 29 -2.54 18.50 29.44
N LEU A 30 -3.64 18.02 28.88
CA LEU A 30 -3.74 16.78 28.11
C LEU A 30 -3.84 17.04 26.60
N SER A 31 -3.53 18.26 26.14
CA SER A 31 -3.54 18.59 24.72
C SER A 31 -2.77 17.55 23.91
N PRO A 32 -3.42 16.84 22.97
CA PRO A 32 -2.83 15.65 22.39
C PRO A 32 -1.80 15.99 21.30
N LEU A 33 -0.72 15.21 21.28
CA LEU A 33 0.18 15.11 20.15
C LEU A 33 -0.53 14.39 19.00
N ARG A 34 -0.38 14.91 17.78
CA ARG A 34 -1.09 14.38 16.60
C ARG A 34 -0.20 13.41 15.83
N THR A 35 -0.38 12.12 16.05
CA THR A 35 0.41 11.04 15.43
C THR A 35 -0.20 10.53 14.12
N GLY A 36 0.50 9.66 13.39
CA GLY A 36 -0.16 8.77 12.43
C GLY A 36 -1.15 7.80 13.09
N SER A 37 -1.82 6.97 12.30
CA SER A 37 -2.63 5.85 12.83
C SER A 37 -1.74 4.64 13.13
N ARG A 38 -2.14 3.84 14.13
CA ARG A 38 -1.58 2.50 14.35
C ARG A 38 -2.03 1.50 13.28
N GLY A 39 -2.99 1.84 12.41
CA GLY A 39 -3.54 0.93 11.39
C GLY A 39 -4.56 -0.07 11.93
N LEU A 40 -5.08 0.15 13.13
CA LEU A 40 -6.12 -0.68 13.75
C LEU A 40 -7.47 0.04 13.59
N TYR A 41 -8.01 0.09 12.38
CA TYR A 41 -9.14 0.99 12.07
C TYR A 41 -10.44 0.69 12.81
N ALA A 42 -10.65 -0.55 13.26
CA ALA A 42 -11.78 -0.88 14.15
C ALA A 42 -11.69 -0.19 15.53
N LEU A 43 -10.52 0.33 15.91
CA LEU A 43 -10.28 1.01 17.18
C LEU A 43 -10.14 2.52 17.02
N GLU A 44 -10.17 3.04 15.79
CA GLU A 44 -10.06 4.48 15.53
C GLU A 44 -11.41 5.19 15.82
N PRO A 45 -11.42 6.44 16.33
CA PRO A 45 -10.28 7.20 16.86
C PRO A 45 -9.64 6.54 18.09
N LEU A 46 -8.37 6.17 17.98
CA LEU A 46 -7.61 5.47 19.02
C LEU A 46 -6.80 6.49 19.82
N VAL A 47 -7.22 6.78 21.05
CA VAL A 47 -6.48 7.69 21.93
C VAL A 47 -5.46 6.89 22.72
N GLU A 48 -4.20 7.32 22.73
CA GLU A 48 -3.15 6.68 23.53
C GLU A 48 -2.60 7.64 24.59
N VAL A 49 -2.09 7.09 25.70
CA VAL A 49 -1.38 7.85 26.73
C VAL A 49 -0.13 7.11 27.18
N ASP A 50 0.96 7.85 27.42
CA ASP A 50 2.18 7.29 28.01
C ASP A 50 1.93 6.89 29.47
N HIS A 51 2.21 5.62 29.80
CA HIS A 51 2.14 5.10 31.16
C HIS A 51 3.19 4.00 31.36
N GLU A 52 4.09 4.18 32.33
CA GLU A 52 5.12 3.20 32.69
C GLU A 52 5.97 2.68 31.50
N GLY A 53 6.29 3.58 30.55
CA GLY A 53 7.08 3.25 29.36
C GLY A 53 6.30 2.52 28.27
N ARG A 54 4.98 2.46 28.36
CA ARG A 54 4.06 1.85 27.39
C ARG A 54 3.04 2.87 26.90
N ARG A 55 2.42 2.56 25.76
CA ARG A 55 1.26 3.30 25.25
C ARG A 55 -0.02 2.55 25.58
N ILE A 56 -0.81 3.12 26.49
CA ILE A 56 -2.11 2.58 26.87
C ILE A 56 -3.17 3.20 25.97
N GLY A 57 -3.88 2.37 25.21
CA GLY A 57 -4.89 2.81 24.25
C GLY A 57 -6.32 2.75 24.79
N PHE A 58 -7.14 3.65 24.24
CA PHE A 58 -8.57 3.76 24.46
C PHE A 58 -9.26 3.94 23.10
N GLY A 59 -10.26 3.13 22.78
CA GLY A 59 -10.91 3.21 21.47
C GLY A 59 -12.07 2.22 21.27
N PRO A 60 -12.95 2.49 20.29
CA PRO A 60 -13.03 3.72 19.52
C PRO A 60 -13.61 4.87 20.37
N VAL A 61 -12.96 6.03 20.37
CA VAL A 61 -13.36 7.19 21.19
C VAL A 61 -14.19 8.16 20.37
N THR A 62 -15.23 8.71 20.98
CA THR A 62 -16.02 9.82 20.45
C THR A 62 -15.98 11.02 21.39
N ALA A 63 -16.42 12.19 20.91
CA ALA A 63 -16.55 13.38 21.75
C ALA A 63 -17.52 13.20 22.94
N ALA A 64 -18.42 12.21 22.89
CA ALA A 64 -19.35 11.91 23.99
C ALA A 64 -18.66 11.25 25.20
N ASP A 65 -17.49 10.63 25.00
CA ASP A 65 -16.79 9.85 26.02
C ASP A 65 -15.92 10.71 26.96
N MET A 66 -15.77 12.01 26.67
CA MET A 66 -14.84 12.92 27.37
C MET A 66 -14.99 12.97 28.89
N PRO A 67 -16.20 12.99 29.49
CA PRO A 67 -16.34 13.09 30.95
C PRO A 67 -15.62 11.96 31.70
N GLY A 68 -15.68 10.72 31.19
CA GLY A 68 -15.00 9.57 31.79
C GLY A 68 -13.58 9.38 31.26
N LEU A 69 -13.33 9.74 29.99
CA LEU A 69 -12.03 9.55 29.36
C LEU A 69 -10.94 10.41 29.99
N VAL A 70 -11.22 11.69 30.32
CA VAL A 70 -10.19 12.59 30.90
C VAL A 70 -9.66 12.04 32.22
N GLU A 71 -10.52 11.47 33.06
CA GLU A 71 -10.10 10.83 34.31
C GLU A 71 -9.24 9.59 34.05
N ALA A 72 -9.65 8.76 33.07
CA ALA A 72 -8.91 7.57 32.66
C ALA A 72 -7.54 7.92 32.05
N LEU A 73 -7.42 9.02 31.30
CA LEU A 73 -6.14 9.49 30.77
C LEU A 73 -5.19 9.96 31.88
N ARG A 74 -5.70 10.54 32.97
CA ARG A 74 -4.87 10.88 34.16
C ARG A 74 -4.44 9.67 34.97
N HIS A 75 -5.26 8.62 34.94
CA HIS A 75 -5.01 7.40 35.70
C HIS A 75 -5.10 6.17 34.77
N PRO A 76 -4.15 5.97 33.85
CA PRO A 76 -4.27 4.93 32.81
C PRO A 76 -4.32 3.49 33.34
N GLY A 77 -3.93 3.29 34.60
CA GLY A 77 -4.08 2.02 35.33
C GLY A 77 -5.50 1.75 35.85
N ALA A 78 -6.38 2.75 35.89
CA ALA A 78 -7.78 2.59 36.26
C ALA A 78 -8.59 1.94 35.12
N GLY A 79 -9.68 1.27 35.47
CA GLY A 79 -10.59 0.67 34.49
C GLY A 79 -11.44 1.72 33.79
N HIS A 80 -11.53 1.64 32.46
CA HIS A 80 -12.46 2.42 31.63
C HIS A 80 -13.06 1.49 30.56
N PRO A 81 -14.35 1.61 30.20
CA PRO A 81 -14.99 0.70 29.23
C PRO A 81 -14.28 0.63 27.87
N LEU A 82 -13.73 1.76 27.42
CA LEU A 82 -12.96 1.85 26.17
C LEU A 82 -11.48 1.48 26.32
N ARG A 83 -11.00 1.11 27.51
CA ARG A 83 -9.59 0.79 27.74
C ARG A 83 -9.23 -0.51 27.03
N ILE A 84 -8.27 -0.42 26.11
CA ILE A 84 -7.74 -1.57 25.36
C ILE A 84 -6.52 -2.15 26.10
N GLY A 85 -5.66 -1.27 26.65
CA GLY A 85 -4.42 -1.67 27.30
C GLY A 85 -3.19 -1.33 26.46
N ASP A 86 -2.12 -2.10 26.61
CA ASP A 86 -0.86 -1.89 25.90
C ASP A 86 -1.01 -2.19 24.41
N ILE A 87 -0.94 -1.16 23.57
CA ILE A 87 -1.16 -1.27 22.12
C ILE A 87 -0.01 -2.01 21.43
N ASP A 88 1.21 -1.89 21.95
CA ASP A 88 2.34 -2.59 21.36
C ASP A 88 2.28 -4.09 21.67
N ALA A 89 1.83 -4.45 22.88
CA ALA A 89 1.53 -5.84 23.23
C ALA A 89 0.40 -6.40 22.36
N LEU A 90 -0.68 -5.65 22.13
CA LEU A 90 -1.78 -6.06 21.24
C LEU A 90 -1.28 -6.36 19.81
N ILE A 91 -0.44 -5.49 19.25
CA ILE A 91 0.13 -5.69 17.90
C ILE A 91 1.04 -6.93 17.87
N ALA A 92 1.83 -7.16 18.92
CA ALA A 92 2.69 -8.34 19.02
C ALA A 92 1.89 -9.64 19.19
N ASP A 93 0.83 -9.63 19.99
CA ASP A 93 -0.07 -10.78 20.23
C ASP A 93 -0.85 -11.15 18.95
N GLN A 94 -1.08 -10.20 18.06
CA GLN A 94 -1.60 -10.43 16.71
C GLN A 94 -0.56 -11.02 15.73
N GLY A 95 0.67 -11.30 16.18
CA GLY A 95 1.72 -11.88 15.34
C GLY A 95 2.29 -10.92 14.29
N GLN A 96 2.01 -9.61 14.39
CA GLN A 96 2.57 -8.63 13.46
C GLN A 96 4.07 -8.46 13.68
N ASN A 97 4.81 -8.34 12.57
CA ASN A 97 6.23 -8.00 12.54
C ASN A 97 6.38 -6.67 11.80
N ARG A 98 6.25 -5.56 12.53
CA ARG A 98 6.33 -4.22 11.93
C ARG A 98 7.77 -3.84 11.62
N PHE A 99 8.26 -4.24 10.45
CA PHE A 99 9.60 -3.92 9.99
C PHE A 99 9.63 -2.57 9.27
N THR A 100 8.72 -2.36 8.32
CA THR A 100 8.59 -1.11 7.56
C THR A 100 7.75 -0.10 8.32
N CYS A 101 6.61 -0.53 8.87
CA CYS A 101 5.62 0.30 9.55
C CYS A 101 5.93 0.48 11.05
N ARG A 102 7.19 0.31 11.48
CA ARG A 102 7.61 0.29 12.89
C ARG A 102 7.29 1.57 13.67
N ARG A 103 7.20 2.72 12.97
CA ARG A 103 6.91 4.03 13.56
C ARG A 103 5.46 4.49 13.38
N LEU A 104 4.65 3.81 12.56
CA LEU A 104 3.28 4.24 12.31
C LEU A 104 2.47 4.26 13.62
N GLY A 105 1.91 5.43 13.92
CA GLY A 105 1.17 5.73 15.15
C GLY A 105 2.02 5.92 16.41
N ARG A 106 3.35 5.76 16.32
CA ARG A 106 4.25 6.04 17.45
C ARG A 106 4.77 7.47 17.41
N VAL A 107 5.13 7.93 16.21
CA VAL A 107 5.77 9.23 16.00
C VAL A 107 4.77 10.29 15.55
N VAL A 108 5.11 11.54 15.84
CA VAL A 108 4.50 12.73 15.25
C VAL A 108 5.11 12.96 13.85
N PRO A 109 4.31 12.88 12.76
CA PRO A 109 4.89 12.77 11.39
C PRO A 109 5.70 13.98 10.91
N ASP A 110 5.54 15.14 11.54
CA ASP A 110 6.21 16.42 11.26
C ASP A 110 7.19 16.83 12.37
N ASP A 111 7.61 15.88 13.21
CA ASP A 111 8.62 16.09 14.24
C ASP A 111 9.93 15.37 13.88
N TRP A 112 10.98 16.15 13.62
CA TRP A 112 12.31 15.65 13.30
C TRP A 112 12.96 14.92 14.46
N ASP A 113 12.85 15.45 15.68
CA ASP A 113 13.52 14.90 16.84
C ASP A 113 12.86 13.57 17.24
N ASP A 114 11.53 13.49 17.12
CA ASP A 114 10.78 12.26 17.34
C ASP A 114 11.15 11.18 16.30
N PHE A 115 11.29 11.55 15.02
CA PHE A 115 11.77 10.66 13.97
C PHE A 115 13.17 10.11 14.28
N VAL A 116 14.12 10.96 14.67
CA VAL A 116 15.50 10.56 15.01
C VAL A 116 15.53 9.72 16.28
N ALA A 117 14.77 10.07 17.31
CA ALA A 117 14.68 9.32 18.56
C ALA A 117 14.17 7.89 18.32
N HIS A 118 13.31 7.70 17.33
CA HIS A 118 12.81 6.40 16.89
C HIS A 118 13.64 5.77 15.76
N GLY A 119 14.92 6.13 15.67
CA GLY A 119 15.92 5.49 14.82
C GLY A 119 15.93 5.96 13.37
N GLY A 120 15.24 7.05 13.05
CA GLY A 120 15.38 7.76 11.78
C GLY A 120 16.82 8.18 11.53
N THR A 121 17.22 8.27 10.25
CA THR A 121 18.59 8.54 9.77
C THR A 121 19.61 7.44 10.01
N ARG A 122 19.36 6.43 10.85
CA ARG A 122 20.36 5.37 11.11
C ARG A 122 20.70 4.58 9.84
N GLY A 123 19.70 4.31 9.01
CA GLY A 123 19.89 3.60 7.74
C GLY A 123 20.68 4.45 6.75
N LEU A 124 20.34 5.73 6.62
CA LEU A 124 21.06 6.66 5.77
C LEU A 124 22.51 6.89 6.22
N ARG A 125 22.76 7.10 7.52
CA ARG A 125 24.12 7.27 8.04
C ARG A 125 24.99 6.05 7.72
N ARG A 126 24.46 4.84 7.93
CA ARG A 126 25.14 3.61 7.52
C ARG A 126 25.38 3.55 6.02
N ALA A 127 24.41 3.97 5.20
CA ALA A 127 24.57 4.02 3.75
C ALA A 127 25.67 5.02 3.32
N LEU A 128 25.81 6.16 4.01
CA LEU A 128 26.86 7.15 3.74
C LEU A 128 28.27 6.64 4.09
N ASP A 129 28.39 5.76 5.08
CA ASP A 129 29.64 5.07 5.40
C ASP A 129 29.95 3.92 4.42
N MET A 130 29.03 3.61 3.50
CA MET A 130 29.13 2.53 2.52
C MET A 130 29.40 3.08 1.12
N GLY A 131 30.11 2.29 0.31
CA GLY A 131 30.20 2.56 -1.13
C GLY A 131 28.86 2.28 -1.83
N ARG A 132 28.60 2.96 -2.95
CA ARG A 132 27.40 2.78 -3.80
C ARG A 132 27.05 1.31 -4.07
N GLN A 133 28.04 0.54 -4.53
CA GLN A 133 27.87 -0.89 -4.81
C GLN A 133 27.47 -1.68 -3.56
N SER A 134 28.08 -1.39 -2.40
CA SER A 134 27.76 -2.07 -1.15
C SER A 134 26.32 -1.81 -0.67
N ILE A 135 25.74 -0.63 -0.97
CA ILE A 135 24.33 -0.36 -0.70
C ILE A 135 23.44 -1.24 -1.58
N VAL A 136 23.73 -1.33 -2.89
CA VAL A 136 23.00 -2.20 -3.82
C VAL A 136 23.13 -3.67 -3.43
N ASP A 137 24.31 -4.11 -3.00
CA ASP A 137 24.56 -5.46 -2.53
C ASP A 137 23.75 -5.77 -1.26
N ALA A 138 23.69 -4.85 -0.30
CA ALA A 138 22.89 -5.03 0.92
C ALA A 138 21.40 -5.14 0.61
N VAL A 139 20.87 -4.29 -0.28
CA VAL A 139 19.46 -4.39 -0.73
C VAL A 139 19.22 -5.69 -1.50
N THR A 140 20.18 -6.14 -2.31
CA THR A 140 20.11 -7.43 -3.01
C THR A 140 20.10 -8.61 -2.03
N ALA A 141 21.01 -8.61 -1.06
CA ALA A 141 21.15 -9.64 -0.04
C ALA A 141 19.91 -9.77 0.86
N SER A 142 19.20 -8.65 1.08
CA SER A 142 17.95 -8.67 1.86
C SER A 142 16.84 -9.48 1.19
N GLY A 143 16.94 -9.71 -0.13
CA GLY A 143 15.87 -10.34 -0.91
C GLY A 143 14.65 -9.44 -1.14
N LEU A 144 14.75 -8.13 -0.89
CA LEU A 144 13.66 -7.18 -1.14
C LEU A 144 13.18 -7.24 -2.59
N ARG A 145 11.87 -7.48 -2.74
CA ARG A 145 11.14 -7.43 -4.00
C ARG A 145 10.25 -6.20 -4.03
N GLY A 146 10.00 -5.66 -5.21
CA GLY A 146 9.13 -4.51 -5.40
C GLY A 146 7.72 -4.76 -4.86
N ARG A 147 7.27 -3.89 -3.97
CA ARG A 147 5.99 -4.00 -3.25
C ARG A 147 4.81 -3.41 -4.01
N GLY A 148 5.01 -2.83 -5.20
CA GLY A 148 3.92 -2.39 -6.09
C GLY A 148 3.28 -3.50 -6.93
N GLY A 149 3.31 -4.76 -6.49
CA GLY A 149 2.65 -5.88 -7.17
C GLY A 149 3.53 -6.82 -7.98
N ALA A 150 4.38 -6.30 -8.89
CA ALA A 150 5.14 -7.17 -9.80
C ALA A 150 6.22 -8.04 -9.13
N GLY A 151 6.60 -7.75 -7.89
CA GLY A 151 7.56 -8.57 -7.13
C GLY A 151 8.96 -8.64 -7.74
N PHE A 152 9.37 -7.67 -8.58
CA PHE A 152 10.70 -7.67 -9.19
C PHE A 152 11.80 -7.40 -8.14
N PRO A 153 12.95 -8.12 -8.14
CA PRO A 153 14.03 -7.89 -7.17
C PRO A 153 14.57 -6.45 -7.21
N THR A 154 14.43 -5.72 -6.10
CA THR A 154 14.78 -4.29 -6.01
C THR A 154 16.27 -4.07 -6.25
N GLY A 155 17.13 -4.90 -5.65
CA GLY A 155 18.57 -4.82 -5.84
C GLY A 155 19.01 -4.98 -7.31
N ARG A 156 18.39 -5.89 -8.08
CA ARG A 156 18.67 -6.03 -9.52
C ARG A 156 18.24 -4.80 -10.33
N LYS A 157 17.12 -4.18 -9.96
CA LYS A 157 16.65 -2.93 -10.58
C LYS A 157 17.67 -1.81 -10.33
N TRP A 158 18.15 -1.69 -9.09
CA TRP A 158 19.14 -0.70 -8.72
C TRP A 158 20.50 -0.95 -9.37
N GLN A 159 20.94 -2.20 -9.44
CA GLN A 159 22.16 -2.57 -10.16
C GLN A 159 22.10 -2.14 -11.63
N THR A 160 20.97 -2.39 -12.31
CA THR A 160 20.78 -1.98 -13.70
C THR A 160 20.96 -0.46 -13.88
N VAL A 161 20.41 0.34 -12.95
CA VAL A 161 20.55 1.81 -13.01
C VAL A 161 21.96 2.25 -12.60
N LEU A 162 22.59 1.57 -11.64
CA LEU A 162 23.97 1.85 -11.22
C LEU A 162 24.96 1.59 -12.37
N ASP A 163 24.77 0.51 -13.12
CA ASP A 163 25.63 0.12 -14.25
C ASP A 163 25.35 0.93 -15.52
N ALA A 164 24.17 1.56 -15.62
CA ALA A 164 23.79 2.30 -16.81
C ALA A 164 24.69 3.52 -17.04
N ASP A 165 25.16 3.64 -18.28
CA ASP A 165 25.84 4.83 -18.79
C ASP A 165 24.87 6.02 -18.86
N GLY A 166 25.38 7.21 -18.55
CA GLY A 166 24.62 8.46 -18.62
C GLY A 166 24.71 9.27 -17.34
N ALA A 167 24.90 10.59 -17.50
CA ALA A 167 24.83 11.53 -16.38
C ALA A 167 23.37 11.79 -15.98
N GLY A 168 23.14 12.15 -14.71
CA GLY A 168 21.86 12.66 -14.25
C GLY A 168 20.77 11.60 -14.03
N LYS A 169 21.14 10.45 -13.45
CA LYS A 169 20.21 9.39 -13.01
C LYS A 169 19.14 9.95 -12.07
N VAL A 170 17.98 9.30 -12.03
CA VAL A 170 16.79 9.80 -11.31
C VAL A 170 16.15 8.71 -10.46
N ILE A 171 15.64 9.11 -9.30
CA ILE A 171 14.76 8.27 -8.47
C ILE A 171 13.32 8.73 -8.67
N VAL A 172 12.41 7.80 -8.90
CA VAL A 172 10.97 8.06 -8.97
C VAL A 172 10.28 7.14 -7.98
N CYS A 173 9.59 7.74 -7.02
CA CYS A 173 8.67 7.07 -6.13
C CYS A 173 7.28 7.07 -6.78
N ASN A 174 6.76 5.87 -7.02
CA ASN A 174 5.38 5.66 -7.46
C ASN A 174 4.48 5.60 -6.21
N ALA A 175 3.73 6.68 -5.99
CA ALA A 175 2.75 6.86 -4.93
C ALA A 175 1.33 7.06 -5.51
N ASP A 176 1.04 6.42 -6.64
CA ASP A 176 -0.26 6.52 -7.29
C ASP A 176 -1.33 5.66 -6.61
N GLU A 177 -0.92 4.60 -5.88
CA GLU A 177 -1.76 3.66 -5.08
C GLU A 177 -3.24 3.61 -5.53
N GLY A 178 -3.45 3.30 -6.81
CA GLY A 178 -4.77 3.39 -7.45
C GLY A 178 -5.64 2.15 -7.26
N ASP A 179 -5.07 1.06 -6.74
CA ASP A 179 -5.79 -0.18 -6.50
C ASP A 179 -6.84 0.01 -5.39
N SER A 180 -8.04 -0.54 -5.59
CA SER A 180 -9.01 -0.65 -4.51
C SER A 180 -8.49 -1.57 -3.40
N GLY A 181 -8.72 -1.17 -2.15
CA GLY A 181 -8.34 -1.95 -0.98
C GLY A 181 -6.88 -1.83 -0.57
N THR A 182 -6.15 -0.86 -1.14
CA THR A 182 -4.80 -0.51 -0.72
C THR A 182 -4.77 0.87 -0.05
N PHE A 183 -3.90 0.99 0.95
CA PHE A 183 -3.71 2.24 1.71
C PHE A 183 -2.40 2.24 2.51
N ALA A 184 -1.49 1.31 2.25
CA ALA A 184 -0.23 1.23 2.98
C ALA A 184 0.69 2.38 2.58
N ASP A 185 0.73 2.75 1.29
CA ASP A 185 1.47 3.91 0.82
C ASP A 185 0.91 5.18 1.47
N ARG A 186 -0.43 5.35 1.45
CA ARG A 186 -1.12 6.48 2.09
C ARG A 186 -0.73 6.62 3.56
N MET A 187 -0.90 5.55 4.33
CA MET A 187 -0.59 5.53 5.76
C MET A 187 0.86 5.90 6.05
N LEU A 188 1.79 5.43 5.22
CA LEU A 188 3.20 5.76 5.38
C LEU A 188 3.47 7.24 5.06
N MET A 189 2.92 7.77 3.97
CA MET A 189 3.12 9.17 3.60
C MET A 189 2.45 10.15 4.58
N GLU A 190 1.37 9.74 5.24
CA GLU A 190 0.69 10.55 6.26
C GLU A 190 1.33 10.40 7.66
N GLY A 191 1.78 9.19 8.00
CA GLY A 191 2.19 8.80 9.35
C GLY A 191 3.70 8.74 9.60
N ASP A 192 4.53 8.50 8.58
CA ASP A 192 6.01 8.45 8.67
C ASP A 192 6.67 8.92 7.35
N PRO A 193 6.36 10.14 6.85
CA PRO A 193 6.86 10.62 5.55
C PRO A 193 8.38 10.75 5.49
N LEU A 194 9.04 11.02 6.61
CA LEU A 194 10.50 11.14 6.69
C LEU A 194 11.20 9.80 6.38
N ALA A 195 10.56 8.65 6.66
CA ALA A 195 11.12 7.35 6.29
C ALA A 195 11.12 7.10 4.78
N LEU A 196 10.08 7.56 4.07
CA LEU A 196 10.07 7.53 2.61
C LEU A 196 11.19 8.40 2.04
N ILE A 197 11.34 9.61 2.57
CA ILE A 197 12.38 10.55 2.15
C ILE A 197 13.78 9.98 2.41
N GLU A 198 14.01 9.39 3.59
CA GLU A 198 15.26 8.70 3.91
C GLU A 198 15.55 7.56 2.91
N GLY A 199 14.53 6.74 2.60
CA GLY A 199 14.65 5.65 1.63
C GLY A 199 14.99 6.12 0.22
N MET A 200 14.39 7.22 -0.23
CA MET A 200 14.71 7.84 -1.51
C MET A 200 16.13 8.42 -1.54
N ALA A 201 16.59 9.04 -0.45
CA ALA A 201 17.97 9.53 -0.35
C ALA A 201 18.98 8.38 -0.44
N ILE A 202 18.74 7.27 0.27
CA ILE A 202 19.57 6.07 0.18
C ILE A 202 19.59 5.53 -1.26
N ALA A 203 18.43 5.42 -1.91
CA ALA A 203 18.34 4.98 -3.30
C ALA A 203 19.13 5.90 -4.25
N GLY A 204 19.01 7.22 -4.05
CA GLY A 204 19.71 8.24 -4.81
C GLY A 204 21.23 8.10 -4.69
N ILE A 205 21.73 7.98 -3.46
CA ILE A 205 23.15 7.76 -3.19
C ILE A 205 23.63 6.44 -3.82
N ALA A 206 22.86 5.36 -3.66
CA ALA A 206 23.21 4.02 -4.14
C ALA A 206 23.44 3.99 -5.66
N VAL A 207 22.60 4.65 -6.44
CA VAL A 207 22.72 4.64 -7.91
C VAL A 207 23.45 5.86 -8.47
N GLY A 208 23.74 6.86 -7.64
CA GLY A 208 24.36 8.13 -8.06
C GLY A 208 23.39 9.11 -8.72
N ALA A 209 22.13 9.11 -8.29
CA ALA A 209 21.15 10.11 -8.67
C ALA A 209 21.18 11.31 -7.70
N ALA A 210 21.04 12.53 -8.23
CA ALA A 210 20.98 13.76 -7.45
C ALA A 210 19.56 14.31 -7.28
N HIS A 211 18.58 13.75 -8.00
CA HIS A 211 17.19 14.21 -7.99
C HIS A 211 16.22 13.04 -7.90
N GLY A 212 15.19 13.23 -7.08
CA GLY A 212 14.06 12.34 -6.89
C GLY A 212 12.73 13.01 -7.22
N TYR A 213 11.74 12.22 -7.61
CA TYR A 213 10.35 12.65 -7.76
C TYR A 213 9.44 11.73 -6.97
N ILE A 214 8.47 12.30 -6.26
CA ILE A 214 7.32 11.55 -5.74
C ILE A 214 6.14 11.87 -6.66
N TYR A 215 5.62 10.87 -7.35
CA TYR A 215 4.39 11.00 -8.12
C TYR A 215 3.22 10.53 -7.26
N LEU A 216 2.45 11.49 -6.73
CA LEU A 216 1.36 11.26 -5.78
C LEU A 216 0.02 11.46 -6.46
N ARG A 217 -0.89 10.48 -6.33
CA ARG A 217 -2.26 10.58 -6.84
C ARG A 217 -3.02 11.81 -6.31
N SER A 218 -3.96 12.31 -7.11
CA SER A 218 -4.79 13.47 -6.75
C SER A 218 -5.71 13.21 -5.55
N GLU A 219 -6.07 11.95 -5.29
CA GLU A 219 -7.05 11.60 -4.25
C GLU A 219 -6.45 11.59 -2.84
N TYR A 220 -5.13 11.82 -2.68
CA TYR A 220 -4.45 11.87 -1.38
C TYR A 220 -3.98 13.28 -0.97
N PRO A 221 -4.91 14.23 -0.72
CA PRO A 221 -4.55 15.59 -0.33
C PRO A 221 -3.90 15.67 1.07
N ALA A 222 -4.25 14.76 1.98
CA ALA A 222 -3.64 14.68 3.31
C ALA A 222 -2.17 14.25 3.22
N ALA A 223 -1.88 13.16 2.47
CA ALA A 223 -0.51 12.74 2.19
C ALA A 223 0.30 13.86 1.51
N ARG A 224 -0.30 14.63 0.58
CA ARG A 224 0.35 15.79 -0.03
C ARG A 224 0.79 16.81 1.01
N ALA A 225 -0.10 17.18 1.93
CA ALA A 225 0.21 18.15 2.98
C ALA A 225 1.33 17.65 3.92
N SER A 226 1.26 16.39 4.33
CA SER A 226 2.29 15.76 5.17
C SER A 226 3.65 15.70 4.46
N LEU A 227 3.68 15.32 3.19
CA LEU A 227 4.91 15.24 2.41
C LEU A 227 5.55 16.61 2.17
N LEU A 228 4.77 17.64 1.83
CA LEU A 228 5.32 19.00 1.66
C LEU A 228 6.01 19.48 2.94
N THR A 229 5.34 19.29 4.09
CA THR A 229 5.89 19.63 5.41
C THR A 229 7.17 18.82 5.70
N ALA A 230 7.14 17.51 5.47
CA ALA A 230 8.27 16.63 5.70
C ALA A 230 9.47 16.92 4.79
N LEU A 231 9.23 17.32 3.53
CA LEU A 231 10.29 17.74 2.60
C LEU A 231 11.00 19.00 3.09
N ASP A 232 10.26 19.97 3.64
CA ASP A 232 10.84 21.18 4.22
C ASP A 232 11.64 20.87 5.49
N ILE A 233 11.11 20.01 6.37
CA ILE A 233 11.82 19.51 7.56
C ILE A 233 13.10 18.77 7.15
N ALA A 234 13.02 17.90 6.14
CA ALA A 234 14.15 17.12 5.66
C ALA A 234 15.27 18.02 5.10
N ARG A 235 14.92 19.06 4.34
CA ARG A 235 15.89 20.04 3.85
C ARG A 235 16.51 20.85 4.99
N HIS A 236 15.69 21.31 5.94
CA HIS A 236 16.17 22.10 7.07
C HIS A 236 17.20 21.33 7.92
N ASN A 237 17.00 20.02 8.09
CA ASN A 237 17.87 19.16 8.88
C ASN A 237 18.97 18.45 8.05
N GLY A 238 19.15 18.84 6.79
CA GLY A 238 20.19 18.29 5.91
C GLY A 238 19.96 16.84 5.49
N LEU A 239 18.77 16.26 5.66
CA LEU A 239 18.42 14.96 5.09
C LEU A 239 18.33 15.02 3.55
N LEU A 240 17.97 16.19 3.02
CA LEU A 240 17.97 16.52 1.60
C LEU A 240 18.78 17.79 1.35
N GLY A 241 19.18 18.00 0.10
CA GLY A 241 19.81 19.22 -0.38
C GLY A 241 21.20 18.97 -0.99
N PRO A 242 22.06 20.01 -1.02
CA PRO A 242 23.36 19.95 -1.69
C PRO A 242 24.38 19.08 -0.97
N ASP A 243 24.21 18.87 0.33
CA ASP A 243 25.14 18.15 1.19
C ASP A 243 24.40 17.32 2.25
N VAL A 244 23.93 16.14 1.84
CA VAL A 244 23.12 15.23 2.66
C VAL A 244 23.92 14.81 3.89
N LEU A 245 23.46 15.23 5.07
CA LEU A 245 24.06 15.01 6.38
C LEU A 245 25.56 15.38 6.47
N GLY A 246 26.04 16.32 5.64
CA GLY A 246 27.45 16.74 5.63
C GLY A 246 28.40 15.75 4.94
N SER A 247 27.88 14.87 4.08
CA SER A 247 28.64 13.78 3.44
C SER A 247 29.30 14.13 2.10
N GLY A 248 28.98 15.29 1.51
CA GLY A 248 29.34 15.68 0.16
C GLY A 248 28.42 15.09 -0.93
N HIS A 249 27.41 14.30 -0.57
CA HIS A 249 26.40 13.82 -1.52
C HIS A 249 25.27 14.83 -1.68
N THR A 250 24.84 15.06 -2.93
CA THR A 250 23.67 15.88 -3.25
C THR A 250 22.48 15.00 -3.57
N PHE A 251 21.32 15.24 -2.94
CA PHE A 251 20.05 14.64 -3.31
C PHE A 251 18.87 15.51 -2.87
N ASP A 252 17.94 15.81 -3.78
CA ASP A 252 16.71 16.55 -3.46
C ASP A 252 15.50 15.94 -4.16
N ILE A 253 14.30 16.17 -3.61
CA ILE A 253 13.05 15.54 -4.04
C ILE A 253 12.01 16.60 -4.44
N GLU A 254 11.37 16.40 -5.58
CA GLU A 254 10.19 17.18 -5.99
C GLU A 254 8.90 16.34 -5.86
N LEU A 255 7.85 16.94 -5.31
CA LEU A 255 6.52 16.32 -5.27
C LEU A 255 5.72 16.71 -6.52
N ARG A 256 5.17 15.72 -7.22
CA ARG A 256 4.32 15.89 -8.39
C ARG A 256 2.96 15.26 -8.14
N MET A 257 1.90 16.02 -8.42
CA MET A 257 0.54 15.53 -8.32
C MET A 257 0.11 14.87 -9.63
N GLY A 258 -0.50 13.70 -9.51
CA GLY A 258 -1.26 13.06 -10.58
C GLY A 258 -2.60 13.78 -10.82
N ALA A 259 -3.37 13.25 -11.76
CA ALA A 259 -4.60 13.87 -12.26
C ALA A 259 -5.74 12.85 -12.47
N GLY A 260 -5.89 11.91 -11.53
CA GLY A 260 -7.03 10.99 -11.46
C GLY A 260 -7.06 9.92 -12.55
N ALA A 261 -5.93 9.30 -12.87
CA ALA A 261 -5.85 8.24 -13.87
C ALA A 261 -5.14 7.02 -13.29
N TYR A 262 -5.86 5.91 -13.09
CA TYR A 262 -5.33 4.66 -12.51
C TYR A 262 -4.13 4.12 -13.31
N ILE A 263 -4.17 4.28 -14.63
CA ILE A 263 -3.10 3.82 -15.52
C ILE A 263 -1.75 4.50 -15.24
N CYS A 264 -1.72 5.66 -14.56
CA CYS A 264 -0.49 6.30 -14.13
C CYS A 264 0.21 5.56 -12.98
N GLY A 265 -0.39 4.52 -12.40
CA GLY A 265 0.31 3.56 -11.55
C GLY A 265 1.26 2.64 -12.33
N GLU A 266 1.10 2.51 -13.65
CA GLU A 266 2.04 1.80 -14.51
C GLU A 266 3.31 2.63 -14.71
N GLU A 267 4.49 2.03 -14.51
CA GLU A 267 5.76 2.78 -14.42
C GLU A 267 6.09 3.64 -15.64
N THR A 268 5.69 3.30 -16.87
CA THR A 268 5.98 4.14 -18.05
C THR A 268 4.93 5.21 -18.30
N SER A 269 3.66 4.90 -18.02
CA SER A 269 2.56 5.87 -18.03
C SER A 269 2.80 6.98 -16.98
N LEU A 270 3.29 6.58 -15.80
CA LEU A 270 3.74 7.50 -14.75
C LEU A 270 4.80 8.47 -15.28
N LEU A 271 5.80 7.96 -16.00
CA LEU A 271 6.88 8.76 -16.56
C LEU A 271 6.39 9.72 -17.64
N GLU A 272 5.46 9.30 -18.51
CA GLU A 272 4.81 10.21 -19.46
C GLU A 272 4.09 11.37 -18.74
N SER A 273 3.32 11.05 -17.69
CA SER A 273 2.62 12.06 -16.88
C SER A 273 3.61 13.03 -16.21
N LEU A 274 4.70 12.52 -15.63
CA LEU A 274 5.78 13.35 -15.05
C LEU A 274 6.45 14.27 -16.08
N GLU A 275 6.53 13.84 -17.34
CA GLU A 275 7.09 14.61 -18.46
C GLU A 275 6.07 15.63 -19.04
N GLY A 276 4.83 15.65 -18.53
CA GLY A 276 3.78 16.57 -18.97
C GLY A 276 2.99 16.08 -20.18
N HIS A 277 3.07 14.79 -20.49
CA HIS A 277 2.30 14.14 -21.55
C HIS A 277 1.04 13.47 -20.99
N ARG A 278 0.21 12.90 -21.89
CA ARG A 278 -0.88 12.01 -21.47
C ARG A 278 -0.27 10.75 -20.86
N GLY A 279 -0.88 10.21 -19.80
CA GLY A 279 -0.50 8.92 -19.18
C GLY A 279 -0.76 7.73 -20.10
N GLU A 280 0.01 7.61 -21.17
CA GLU A 280 -0.06 6.51 -22.11
C GLU A 280 1.14 5.57 -21.93
N VAL A 281 0.88 4.27 -21.84
CA VAL A 281 1.94 3.28 -21.66
C VAL A 281 2.95 3.32 -22.82
N ARG A 282 4.25 3.32 -22.50
CA ARG A 282 5.34 3.23 -23.50
C ARG A 282 5.52 1.78 -23.95
N PHE A 283 5.98 1.58 -25.18
CA PHE A 283 6.43 0.26 -25.61
C PHE A 283 7.68 -0.16 -24.82
N LYS A 284 7.76 -1.43 -24.43
CA LYS A 284 8.95 -2.04 -23.82
C LYS A 284 9.48 -3.11 -24.78
N PRO A 285 10.77 -3.10 -25.18
CA PRO A 285 11.87 -2.20 -24.77
C PRO A 285 11.82 -0.77 -25.34
N PRO A 286 12.55 0.21 -24.76
CA PRO A 286 13.54 0.07 -23.66
C PRO A 286 12.93 0.09 -22.24
N LEU A 287 13.66 -0.47 -21.27
CA LEU A 287 13.28 -0.44 -19.86
C LEU A 287 13.54 0.94 -19.22
N PRO A 288 12.71 1.40 -18.27
CA PRO A 288 12.94 2.64 -17.53
C PRO A 288 14.30 2.72 -16.82
N ALA A 289 14.81 1.56 -16.36
CA ALA A 289 16.11 1.46 -15.72
C ALA A 289 17.28 1.89 -16.63
N ILE A 290 17.09 1.85 -17.96
CA ILE A 290 18.08 2.29 -18.96
C ILE A 290 17.66 3.64 -19.55
N ARG A 291 16.40 3.78 -19.96
CA ARG A 291 15.82 5.01 -20.53
C ARG A 291 14.43 5.25 -19.95
N GLY A 292 14.37 5.98 -18.84
CA GLY A 292 13.15 6.35 -18.13
C GLY A 292 12.83 7.83 -18.28
N PHE A 293 12.82 8.55 -17.15
CA PHE A 293 12.42 9.96 -17.07
C PHE A 293 13.33 10.85 -17.93
N MET A 294 12.75 11.51 -18.92
CA MET A 294 13.46 12.33 -19.91
C MET A 294 14.61 11.56 -20.59
N GLY A 295 14.43 10.26 -20.80
CA GLY A 295 15.41 9.38 -21.44
C GLY A 295 16.60 8.98 -20.56
N ARG A 296 16.59 9.30 -19.26
CA ARG A 296 17.69 9.05 -18.32
C ARG A 296 17.50 7.71 -17.57
N PRO A 297 18.57 7.02 -17.14
CA PRO A 297 18.44 5.84 -16.30
C PRO A 297 17.67 6.17 -15.02
N THR A 298 16.55 5.48 -14.78
CA THR A 298 15.60 5.85 -13.73
C THR A 298 15.24 4.64 -12.86
N VAL A 299 15.40 4.80 -11.55
CA VAL A 299 14.81 3.87 -10.58
C VAL A 299 13.35 4.25 -10.39
N VAL A 300 12.42 3.36 -10.73
CA VAL A 300 11.01 3.50 -10.35
C VAL A 300 10.68 2.45 -9.31
N ASN A 301 10.33 2.87 -8.09
CA ASN A 301 9.93 2.00 -6.99
C ASN A 301 8.68 2.53 -6.30
N ASN A 302 7.86 1.62 -5.76
CA ASN A 302 6.70 1.94 -4.94
C ASN A 302 7.14 2.47 -3.55
N VAL A 303 6.28 3.26 -2.89
CA VAL A 303 6.49 3.88 -1.58
C VAL A 303 6.96 2.87 -0.52
N ILE A 304 6.22 1.78 -0.26
CA ILE A 304 6.64 0.77 0.74
C ILE A 304 8.01 0.20 0.39
N THR A 305 8.31 -0.04 -0.89
CA THR A 305 9.63 -0.56 -1.30
C THR A 305 10.76 0.37 -0.85
N LEU A 306 10.62 1.67 -1.07
CA LEU A 306 11.62 2.67 -0.69
C LEU A 306 11.69 2.82 0.84
N ALA A 307 10.55 2.84 1.51
CA ALA A 307 10.44 2.98 2.95
C ALA A 307 10.97 1.80 3.76
N THR A 308 11.03 0.60 3.17
CA THR A 308 11.68 -0.55 3.80
C THR A 308 13.22 -0.43 3.81
N VAL A 309 13.81 0.30 2.86
CA VAL A 309 15.28 0.38 2.69
C VAL A 309 16.00 0.94 3.92
N PRO A 310 15.57 2.05 4.55
CA PRO A 310 16.22 2.56 5.77
C PRO A 310 16.35 1.50 6.87
N ALA A 311 15.29 0.73 7.08
CA ALA A 311 15.28 -0.34 8.07
C ALA A 311 16.21 -1.50 7.72
N ILE A 312 16.27 -1.92 6.44
CA ILE A 312 17.23 -2.93 5.96
C ILE A 312 18.67 -2.47 6.22
N LEU A 313 18.97 -1.21 5.93
CA LEU A 313 20.31 -0.66 6.12
C LEU A 313 20.63 -0.49 7.60
N ALA A 314 19.68 -0.05 8.42
CA ALA A 314 19.88 0.10 9.86
C ALA A 314 20.11 -1.25 10.56
N ASP A 315 19.24 -2.23 10.31
CA ASP A 315 19.19 -3.48 11.08
C ASP A 315 19.98 -4.62 10.42
N GLY A 316 20.36 -4.48 9.14
CA GLY A 316 21.08 -5.49 8.36
C GLY A 316 20.19 -6.28 7.40
N ALA A 317 20.78 -6.68 6.27
CA ALA A 317 20.10 -7.42 5.22
C ALA A 317 19.62 -8.79 5.70
N GLU A 318 20.42 -9.44 6.55
CA GLU A 318 20.15 -10.76 7.12
C GLU A 318 18.92 -10.73 8.03
N ALA A 319 18.73 -9.66 8.81
CA ALA A 319 17.58 -9.50 9.69
C ALA A 319 16.27 -9.45 8.87
N TYR A 320 16.28 -8.77 7.73
CA TYR A 320 15.13 -8.75 6.82
C TYR A 320 14.93 -10.09 6.09
N ALA A 321 16.01 -10.70 5.61
CA ALA A 321 15.97 -11.96 4.87
C ALA A 321 15.59 -13.18 5.74
N ALA A 322 15.81 -13.09 7.06
CA ALA A 322 15.38 -14.08 8.04
C ALA A 322 13.85 -14.14 8.19
N LEU A 323 13.14 -13.07 7.82
CA LEU A 323 11.69 -13.02 7.79
C LEU A 323 11.14 -13.57 6.47
N GLY A 324 9.90 -14.06 6.50
CA GLY A 324 9.15 -14.51 5.32
C GLY A 324 9.31 -16.00 5.02
N HIS A 325 8.96 -16.40 3.80
CA HIS A 325 8.87 -17.79 3.38
C HIS A 325 9.43 -17.98 1.96
N GLY A 326 10.16 -19.07 1.73
CA GLY A 326 10.64 -19.43 0.39
C GLY A 326 11.48 -18.33 -0.29
N LYS A 327 11.00 -17.81 -1.42
CA LYS A 327 11.61 -16.68 -2.14
C LYS A 327 11.01 -15.32 -1.76
N SER A 328 9.89 -15.32 -1.05
CA SER A 328 9.23 -14.12 -0.51
C SER A 328 9.84 -13.76 0.84
N ARG A 329 10.94 -12.98 0.79
CA ARG A 329 11.67 -12.53 1.97
C ARG A 329 11.08 -11.24 2.55
N GLY A 330 11.24 -11.09 3.86
CA GLY A 330 10.79 -9.92 4.60
C GLY A 330 9.33 -10.01 5.05
N THR A 331 8.71 -8.84 5.14
CA THR A 331 7.33 -8.64 5.56
C THR A 331 6.47 -8.09 4.43
N LEU A 332 5.17 -8.33 4.55
CA LEU A 332 4.10 -7.80 3.72
C LEU A 332 3.20 -6.94 4.60
N THR A 333 2.97 -5.69 4.19
CA THR A 333 1.92 -4.84 4.76
C THR A 333 0.60 -5.31 4.20
N VAL A 334 -0.17 -6.11 4.90
CA VAL A 334 -1.50 -6.56 4.44
C VAL A 334 -2.54 -5.50 4.78
N GLN A 335 -3.29 -5.04 3.77
CA GLN A 335 -4.33 -4.03 3.93
C GLN A 335 -5.69 -4.71 3.85
N LEU A 336 -6.29 -4.95 5.00
CA LEU A 336 -7.52 -5.72 5.11
C LEU A 336 -8.73 -4.77 5.14
N CYS A 337 -9.66 -4.96 4.21
CA CYS A 337 -10.78 -4.04 4.01
C CYS A 337 -11.98 -4.72 3.32
N GLY A 338 -12.97 -3.92 2.92
CA GLY A 338 -14.26 -4.41 2.43
C GLY A 338 -15.18 -4.76 3.60
N ASN A 339 -15.90 -5.88 3.49
CA ASN A 339 -16.78 -6.38 4.53
C ASN A 339 -16.00 -7.22 5.55
N VAL A 340 -15.28 -6.56 6.46
CA VAL A 340 -14.46 -7.18 7.50
C VAL A 340 -14.65 -6.48 8.85
N ARG A 341 -14.65 -7.24 9.95
CA ARG A 341 -14.95 -6.70 11.28
C ARG A 341 -13.83 -5.82 11.83
N ARG A 342 -12.58 -6.19 11.57
CA ARG A 342 -11.38 -5.44 11.96
C ARG A 342 -10.59 -5.05 10.72
N PRO A 343 -11.01 -4.01 9.98
CA PRO A 343 -10.22 -3.48 8.88
C PRO A 343 -8.95 -2.82 9.43
N GLY A 344 -7.89 -2.80 8.63
CA GLY A 344 -6.63 -2.23 9.07
C GLY A 344 -5.42 -2.63 8.25
N LEU A 345 -4.25 -2.18 8.72
CA LEU A 345 -2.94 -2.56 8.20
C LEU A 345 -2.27 -3.54 9.17
N TYR A 346 -1.96 -4.72 8.66
CA TYR A 346 -1.30 -5.80 9.37
C TYR A 346 0.03 -6.11 8.69
N GLU A 347 1.16 -5.70 9.28
CA GLU A 347 2.46 -6.06 8.72
C GLU A 347 2.88 -7.44 9.25
N VAL A 348 2.87 -8.44 8.38
CA VAL A 348 3.16 -9.84 8.73
C VAL A 348 4.31 -10.38 7.89
N PRO A 349 5.10 -11.36 8.37
CA PRO A 349 6.04 -12.08 7.52
C PRO A 349 5.29 -12.79 6.38
N PHE A 350 5.91 -12.90 5.20
CA PHE A 350 5.36 -13.76 4.14
C PHE A 350 5.19 -15.20 4.66
N GLY A 351 4.16 -15.89 4.14
CA GLY A 351 3.84 -17.28 4.50
C GLY A 351 2.63 -17.44 5.43
N VAL A 352 2.16 -16.37 6.08
CA VAL A 352 0.87 -16.38 6.81
C VAL A 352 -0.27 -16.63 5.82
N SER A 353 -1.23 -17.50 6.16
CA SER A 353 -2.33 -17.80 5.23
C SER A 353 -3.34 -16.65 5.14
N LEU A 354 -3.99 -16.53 3.98
CA LEU A 354 -5.04 -15.53 3.76
C LEU A 354 -6.23 -15.75 4.71
N ALA A 355 -6.60 -17.01 4.99
CA ALA A 355 -7.59 -17.37 6.00
C ALA A 355 -7.21 -16.85 7.40
N HIS A 356 -5.95 -17.03 7.84
CA HIS A 356 -5.51 -16.50 9.13
C HIS A 356 -5.64 -14.98 9.20
N VAL A 357 -5.28 -14.26 8.14
CA VAL A 357 -5.45 -12.81 8.10
C VAL A 357 -6.92 -12.41 8.23
N ILE A 358 -7.83 -13.08 7.53
CA ILE A 358 -9.25 -12.70 7.53
C ILE A 358 -9.94 -13.11 8.84
N ASP A 359 -9.72 -14.33 9.29
CA ASP A 359 -10.46 -14.91 10.41
C ASP A 359 -9.86 -14.48 11.76
N GLU A 360 -8.54 -14.61 11.92
CA GLU A 360 -7.87 -14.31 13.20
C GLU A 360 -7.59 -12.81 13.33
N LEU A 361 -7.00 -12.17 12.32
CA LEU A 361 -6.69 -10.73 12.40
C LEU A 361 -7.93 -9.88 12.13
N GLY A 362 -8.67 -10.19 11.06
CA GLY A 362 -9.87 -9.48 10.63
C GLY A 362 -11.13 -9.80 11.43
N GLY A 363 -11.22 -10.96 12.08
CA GLY A 363 -12.40 -11.37 12.85
C GLY A 363 -13.60 -11.76 11.99
N GLY A 364 -13.34 -12.19 10.74
CA GLY A 364 -14.38 -12.48 9.75
C GLY A 364 -15.08 -11.22 9.25
N THR A 365 -16.26 -11.40 8.67
CA THR A 365 -17.02 -10.30 8.06
C THR A 365 -17.63 -9.36 9.10
N ALA A 366 -17.81 -8.10 8.71
CA ALA A 366 -18.51 -7.11 9.53
C ALA A 366 -20.00 -7.45 9.67
N SER A 367 -20.61 -8.01 8.62
CA SER A 367 -22.01 -8.44 8.61
C SER A 367 -22.28 -9.68 9.48
N GLY A 368 -21.24 -10.41 9.88
CA GLY A 368 -21.37 -11.70 10.58
C GLY A 368 -21.78 -12.86 9.65
N ARG A 369 -21.92 -12.60 8.35
CA ARG A 369 -22.24 -13.58 7.32
C ARG A 369 -20.97 -14.32 6.84
N PRO A 370 -21.06 -15.52 6.23
CA PRO A 370 -19.87 -16.22 5.76
C PRO A 370 -19.15 -15.45 4.65
N VAL A 371 -17.81 -15.54 4.61
CA VAL A 371 -17.01 -15.06 3.49
C VAL A 371 -17.36 -15.88 2.25
N ARG A 372 -17.62 -15.22 1.12
CA ARG A 372 -17.89 -15.87 -0.16
C ARG A 372 -16.75 -15.74 -1.13
N ALA A 373 -16.24 -14.51 -1.29
CA ALA A 373 -15.16 -14.19 -2.19
C ALA A 373 -14.18 -13.21 -1.56
N VAL A 374 -12.91 -13.33 -1.91
CA VAL A 374 -11.87 -12.39 -1.51
C VAL A 374 -11.10 -11.96 -2.74
N GLN A 375 -10.97 -10.66 -2.96
CA GLN A 375 -10.09 -10.13 -3.98
C GLN A 375 -8.75 -9.75 -3.34
N ALA A 376 -7.68 -10.39 -3.80
CA ALA A 376 -6.32 -10.08 -3.36
C ALA A 376 -5.53 -9.42 -4.50
N GLY A 377 -4.77 -8.37 -4.16
CA GLY A 377 -3.87 -7.70 -5.08
C GLY A 377 -4.50 -6.67 -6.02
N GLY A 378 -5.64 -6.10 -5.62
CA GLY A 378 -6.28 -4.97 -6.31
C GLY A 378 -7.35 -5.40 -7.34
N PRO A 379 -7.91 -4.43 -8.10
CA PRO A 379 -9.02 -4.66 -9.02
C PRO A 379 -8.67 -5.58 -10.20
N LEU A 380 -7.38 -5.75 -10.49
CA LEU A 380 -6.86 -6.67 -11.51
C LEU A 380 -6.58 -8.08 -10.98
N GLY A 381 -6.74 -8.30 -9.66
CA GLY A 381 -6.58 -9.59 -9.01
C GLY A 381 -7.79 -10.49 -9.21
N ALA A 382 -7.55 -11.81 -9.25
CA ALA A 382 -8.60 -12.81 -9.25
C ALA A 382 -9.37 -12.84 -7.92
N TYR A 383 -10.63 -13.29 -7.98
CA TYR A 383 -11.43 -13.60 -6.81
C TYR A 383 -11.12 -15.02 -6.33
N LEU A 384 -10.71 -15.14 -5.07
CA LEU A 384 -10.49 -16.41 -4.40
C LEU A 384 -11.77 -16.82 -3.66
N PRO A 385 -12.31 -18.02 -3.90
CA PRO A 385 -13.46 -18.52 -3.14
C PRO A 385 -13.02 -18.99 -1.74
N ALA A 386 -13.96 -19.04 -0.79
CA ALA A 386 -13.68 -19.43 0.60
C ALA A 386 -12.82 -20.72 0.75
N PRO A 387 -13.03 -21.81 -0.01
CA PRO A 387 -12.20 -23.01 0.10
C PRO A 387 -10.74 -22.84 -0.36
N ALA A 388 -10.42 -21.74 -1.06
CA ALA A 388 -9.08 -21.43 -1.56
C ALA A 388 -8.30 -20.45 -0.65
N LEU A 389 -8.88 -20.03 0.48
CA LEU A 389 -8.26 -19.03 1.37
C LEU A 389 -7.16 -19.62 2.27
N ASP A 390 -7.08 -20.94 2.42
CA ASP A 390 -5.94 -21.60 3.08
C ASP A 390 -4.73 -21.71 2.12
N VAL A 391 -4.30 -20.54 1.64
CA VAL A 391 -3.13 -20.35 0.79
C VAL A 391 -2.18 -19.38 1.50
N PRO A 392 -0.88 -19.70 1.59
CA PRO A 392 0.09 -18.79 2.17
C PRO A 392 0.18 -17.51 1.32
N LEU A 393 0.26 -16.35 1.98
CA LEU A 393 0.64 -15.09 1.36
C LEU A 393 2.12 -15.18 0.96
N ASP A 394 2.35 -15.75 -0.22
CA ASP A 394 3.64 -15.90 -0.92
C ASP A 394 3.41 -15.67 -2.42
N TYR A 395 4.34 -14.97 -3.09
CA TYR A 395 4.13 -14.56 -4.49
C TYR A 395 3.94 -15.76 -5.42
N GLU A 396 4.71 -16.82 -5.21
CA GLU A 396 4.68 -18.01 -6.04
C GLU A 396 3.44 -18.86 -5.72
N ALA A 397 3.13 -19.07 -4.45
CA ALA A 397 1.98 -19.88 -4.02
C ALA A 397 0.62 -19.30 -4.47
N LEU A 398 0.45 -17.97 -4.42
CA LEU A 398 -0.78 -17.34 -4.90
C LEU A 398 -0.89 -17.39 -6.42
N ALA A 399 0.23 -17.19 -7.15
CA ALA A 399 0.25 -17.28 -8.60
C ALA A 399 -0.16 -18.68 -9.10
N GLU A 400 0.26 -19.74 -8.42
CA GLU A 400 -0.14 -21.13 -8.73
C GLU A 400 -1.65 -21.36 -8.58
N ARG A 401 -2.34 -20.53 -7.79
CA ARG A 401 -3.81 -20.55 -7.61
C ARG A 401 -4.52 -19.55 -8.52
N GLY A 402 -3.82 -18.92 -9.47
CA GLY A 402 -4.36 -17.85 -10.30
C GLY A 402 -4.60 -16.52 -9.56
N GLY A 403 -4.20 -16.43 -8.29
CA GLY A 403 -4.24 -15.23 -7.49
C GLY A 403 -2.97 -14.39 -7.62
N MET A 404 -2.97 -13.22 -6.98
CA MET A 404 -1.78 -12.38 -6.88
C MET A 404 -1.77 -11.66 -5.53
N ILE A 405 -0.57 -11.38 -5.02
CA ILE A 405 -0.43 -10.55 -3.81
C ILE A 405 -0.69 -9.07 -4.13
N GLY A 406 -0.24 -8.61 -5.30
CA GLY A 406 -0.26 -7.20 -5.63
C GLY A 406 0.49 -6.37 -4.58
N HIS A 407 -0.12 -5.26 -4.17
CA HIS A 407 0.37 -4.40 -3.10
C HIS A 407 0.04 -4.91 -1.68
N GLY A 408 -0.58 -6.09 -1.54
CA GLY A 408 -1.02 -6.63 -0.24
C GLY A 408 -2.44 -6.21 0.16
N GLY A 409 -3.20 -5.59 -0.74
CA GLY A 409 -4.62 -5.28 -0.54
C GLY A 409 -5.48 -6.55 -0.57
N VAL A 410 -6.37 -6.67 0.42
CA VAL A 410 -7.31 -7.78 0.59
C VAL A 410 -8.70 -7.22 0.82
N VAL A 411 -9.59 -7.43 -0.14
CA VAL A 411 -10.99 -6.99 -0.10
C VAL A 411 -11.89 -8.19 0.14
N VAL A 412 -12.59 -8.20 1.28
CA VAL A 412 -13.46 -9.31 1.69
C VAL A 412 -14.91 -9.03 1.28
N PHE A 413 -15.56 -10.04 0.67
CA PHE A 413 -16.97 -10.04 0.32
C PHE A 413 -17.69 -11.17 1.05
N ASP A 414 -18.86 -10.88 1.63
CA ASP A 414 -19.72 -11.91 2.22
C ASP A 414 -20.62 -12.56 1.15
N ASP A 415 -21.46 -13.51 1.57
CA ASP A 415 -22.37 -14.25 0.69
C ASP A 415 -23.51 -13.44 0.05
N THR A 416 -23.55 -12.12 0.24
CA THR A 416 -24.51 -11.24 -0.45
C THR A 416 -24.01 -10.68 -1.78
N VAL A 417 -22.71 -10.81 -2.07
CA VAL A 417 -22.11 -10.29 -3.32
C VAL A 417 -22.70 -10.97 -4.55
N ASP A 418 -22.95 -10.23 -5.64
CA ASP A 418 -23.24 -10.78 -6.97
C ASP A 418 -21.95 -10.77 -7.82
N MET A 419 -21.40 -11.94 -8.09
CA MET A 419 -20.13 -12.08 -8.80
C MET A 419 -20.24 -11.77 -10.30
N ALA A 420 -21.45 -11.79 -10.88
CA ALA A 420 -21.67 -11.32 -12.24
C ALA A 420 -21.60 -9.78 -12.29
N GLU A 421 -22.13 -9.10 -11.27
CA GLU A 421 -21.97 -7.65 -11.11
C GLU A 421 -20.48 -7.28 -10.92
N GLN A 422 -19.75 -8.04 -10.10
CA GLN A 422 -18.31 -7.83 -9.92
C GLN A 422 -17.50 -8.04 -11.22
N ALA A 423 -17.84 -9.05 -12.03
CA ALA A 423 -17.21 -9.27 -13.33
C ALA A 423 -17.51 -8.13 -14.31
N ARG A 424 -18.76 -7.65 -14.30
CA ARG A 424 -19.16 -6.49 -15.11
C ARG A 424 -18.42 -5.22 -14.69
N PHE A 425 -18.30 -4.98 -13.38
CA PHE A 425 -17.55 -3.85 -12.82
C PHE A 425 -16.08 -3.89 -13.20
N ALA A 426 -15.43 -5.06 -13.19
CA ALA A 426 -14.03 -5.17 -13.61
C ALA A 426 -13.81 -4.70 -15.06
N MET A 427 -14.74 -5.02 -15.96
CA MET A 427 -14.69 -4.57 -17.35
C MET A 427 -15.06 -3.08 -17.49
N GLU A 428 -15.99 -2.58 -16.68
CA GLU A 428 -16.31 -1.15 -16.60
C GLU A 428 -15.10 -0.32 -16.16
N PHE A 429 -14.44 -0.74 -15.10
CA PHE A 429 -13.21 -0.15 -14.61
C PHE A 429 -12.12 -0.17 -15.68
N CYS A 430 -11.96 -1.31 -16.38
CA CYS A 430 -11.00 -1.42 -17.48
C CYS A 430 -11.30 -0.40 -18.60
N ALA A 431 -12.57 -0.23 -18.96
CA ALA A 431 -13.02 0.71 -19.99
C ALA A 431 -12.78 2.18 -19.59
N ILE A 432 -13.08 2.55 -18.34
CA ILE A 432 -12.87 3.91 -17.80
C ILE A 432 -11.39 4.25 -17.76
N GLU A 433 -10.56 3.35 -17.23
CA GLU A 433 -9.14 3.62 -16.94
C GLU A 433 -8.19 3.26 -18.09
N SER A 434 -8.73 2.85 -19.24
CA SER A 434 -7.92 2.55 -20.42
C SER A 434 -7.18 3.81 -20.90
N CYS A 435 -5.85 3.76 -21.01
CA CYS A 435 -5.10 4.83 -21.70
C CYS A 435 -5.44 4.97 -23.19
N GLY A 436 -6.15 3.97 -23.74
CA GLY A 436 -6.72 3.96 -25.08
C GLY A 436 -5.85 3.33 -26.17
N LYS A 437 -4.63 2.91 -25.83
CA LYS A 437 -3.63 2.41 -26.79
C LYS A 437 -3.96 1.05 -27.40
N CYS A 438 -4.40 0.09 -26.60
CA CYS A 438 -4.69 -1.27 -27.05
C CYS A 438 -6.17 -1.43 -27.39
N THR A 439 -6.50 -1.92 -28.58
CA THR A 439 -7.90 -2.18 -28.97
C THR A 439 -8.62 -3.15 -28.02
N PRO A 440 -8.02 -4.30 -27.59
CA PRO A 440 -8.69 -5.20 -26.65
C PRO A 440 -9.02 -4.53 -25.31
N CYS A 441 -8.12 -3.71 -24.78
CA CYS A 441 -8.37 -2.97 -23.53
C CYS A 441 -9.39 -1.85 -23.71
N ARG A 442 -9.31 -1.04 -24.78
CA ARG A 442 -10.16 0.14 -24.98
C ARG A 442 -11.58 -0.21 -25.43
N ILE A 443 -11.71 -1.18 -26.32
CA ILE A 443 -12.99 -1.56 -26.94
C ILE A 443 -13.49 -2.89 -26.42
N GLY A 444 -12.58 -3.86 -26.23
CA GLY A 444 -12.94 -5.19 -25.74
C GLY A 444 -13.57 -5.15 -24.36
N SER A 445 -13.08 -4.32 -23.43
CA SER A 445 -13.71 -4.11 -22.12
C SER A 445 -15.19 -3.70 -22.23
N VAL A 446 -15.51 -2.71 -23.06
CA VAL A 446 -16.89 -2.28 -23.33
C VAL A 446 -17.74 -3.43 -23.89
N ARG A 447 -17.18 -4.20 -24.84
CA ARG A 447 -17.88 -5.37 -25.39
C ARG A 447 -18.07 -6.49 -24.37
N ALA A 448 -17.12 -6.68 -23.47
CA ALA A 448 -17.22 -7.67 -22.40
C ALA A 448 -18.37 -7.31 -21.44
N GLN A 449 -18.55 -6.02 -21.11
CA GLN A 449 -19.72 -5.57 -20.33
C GLN A 449 -21.04 -5.93 -21.04
N GLU A 450 -21.16 -5.57 -22.33
CA GLU A 450 -22.35 -5.90 -23.14
C GLU A 450 -22.64 -7.42 -23.17
N VAL A 451 -21.59 -8.25 -23.23
CA VAL A 451 -21.72 -9.71 -23.25
C VAL A 451 -22.10 -10.26 -21.87
N ILE A 452 -21.54 -9.71 -20.78
CA ILE A 452 -21.91 -10.08 -19.41
C ILE A 452 -23.39 -9.76 -19.15
N ASP A 453 -23.87 -8.59 -19.58
CA ASP A 453 -25.27 -8.20 -19.44
C ASP A 453 -26.20 -9.24 -20.12
N ARG A 454 -25.86 -9.67 -21.35
CA ARG A 454 -26.61 -10.73 -22.07
C ARG A 454 -26.59 -12.09 -21.35
N ILE A 455 -25.46 -12.47 -20.76
CA ILE A 455 -25.33 -13.72 -19.98
C ILE A 455 -26.27 -13.70 -18.78
N VAL A 456 -26.28 -12.58 -18.05
CA VAL A 456 -27.10 -12.36 -16.86
C VAL A 456 -28.60 -12.38 -17.22
N ASP A 457 -28.97 -11.79 -18.35
CA ASP A 457 -30.36 -11.78 -18.87
C ASP A 457 -30.79 -13.13 -19.47
N GLY A 458 -29.87 -14.08 -19.62
CA GLY A 458 -30.14 -15.42 -20.13
C GLY A 458 -30.22 -15.51 -21.66
N GLU A 459 -29.73 -14.51 -22.37
CA GLU A 459 -29.67 -14.51 -23.83
C GLU A 459 -28.52 -15.40 -24.32
N ALA A 460 -28.85 -16.49 -25.02
CA ALA A 460 -27.87 -17.38 -25.67
C ALA A 460 -26.64 -17.71 -24.80
N ARG A 461 -26.87 -17.96 -23.50
CA ARG A 461 -25.85 -17.98 -22.44
C ARG A 461 -24.59 -18.74 -22.79
N GLU A 462 -24.71 -19.98 -23.26
CA GLU A 462 -23.56 -20.82 -23.61
C GLU A 462 -22.65 -20.16 -24.66
N SER A 463 -23.25 -19.62 -25.73
CA SER A 463 -22.50 -18.93 -26.79
C SER A 463 -21.89 -17.61 -26.32
N ASN A 464 -22.58 -16.86 -25.46
CA ASN A 464 -22.05 -15.61 -24.92
C ASN A 464 -20.95 -15.85 -23.88
N THR A 465 -21.03 -16.91 -23.08
CA THR A 465 -19.95 -17.31 -22.16
C THR A 465 -18.70 -17.73 -22.92
N ALA A 466 -18.84 -18.49 -24.02
CA ALA A 466 -17.72 -18.82 -24.89
C ALA A 466 -17.09 -17.56 -25.51
N LEU A 467 -17.92 -16.65 -26.04
CA LEU A 467 -17.46 -15.37 -26.59
C LEU A 467 -16.73 -14.51 -25.54
N LEU A 468 -17.24 -14.45 -24.31
CA LEU A 468 -16.59 -13.71 -23.23
C LEU A 468 -15.21 -14.28 -22.90
N ARG A 469 -15.06 -15.61 -22.87
CA ARG A 469 -13.76 -16.26 -22.65
C ARG A 469 -12.78 -15.99 -23.80
N GLU A 470 -13.23 -16.07 -25.05
CA GLU A 470 -12.41 -15.72 -26.22
C GLU A 470 -11.94 -14.25 -26.19
N LEU A 471 -12.82 -13.35 -25.75
CA LEU A 471 -12.51 -11.93 -25.58
C LEU A 471 -11.50 -11.71 -24.44
N CYS A 472 -11.68 -12.39 -23.31
CA CYS A 472 -10.72 -12.39 -22.20
C CYS A 472 -9.34 -12.87 -22.66
N GLU A 473 -9.25 -13.96 -23.42
CA GLU A 473 -7.99 -14.44 -23.98
C GLU A 473 -7.34 -13.41 -24.93
N THR A 474 -8.17 -12.77 -25.76
CA THR A 474 -7.71 -11.69 -26.65
C THR A 474 -7.15 -10.50 -25.87
N MET A 475 -7.73 -10.17 -24.72
CA MET A 475 -7.22 -9.12 -23.84
C MET A 475 -5.92 -9.52 -23.16
N ILE A 476 -5.80 -10.76 -22.67
CA ILE A 476 -4.57 -11.31 -22.07
C ILE A 476 -3.42 -11.23 -23.07
N GLN A 477 -3.63 -11.69 -24.31
CA GLN A 477 -2.59 -11.75 -25.33
C GLN A 477 -2.32 -10.41 -26.03
N GLY A 478 -3.34 -9.56 -26.15
CA GLY A 478 -3.32 -8.36 -26.99
C GLY A 478 -3.14 -7.03 -26.25
N SER A 479 -2.82 -7.06 -24.96
CA SER A 479 -2.63 -5.86 -24.14
C SER A 479 -1.15 -5.56 -23.87
N LEU A 480 -0.76 -4.29 -24.00
CA LEU A 480 0.62 -3.84 -23.81
C LEU A 480 1.03 -3.74 -22.33
N CYS A 481 0.06 -3.66 -21.41
CA CYS A 481 0.30 -3.61 -19.97
C CYS A 481 -0.70 -4.48 -19.20
N ALA A 482 -0.43 -4.60 -17.90
CA ALA A 482 -1.25 -5.36 -16.95
C ALA A 482 -2.71 -4.88 -16.88
N HIS A 483 -3.00 -3.59 -17.11
CA HIS A 483 -4.39 -3.09 -17.02
C HIS A 483 -5.34 -3.84 -17.96
N GLY A 484 -4.98 -3.93 -19.24
CA GLY A 484 -5.75 -4.72 -20.19
C GLY A 484 -5.51 -6.23 -20.06
N GLY A 485 -4.27 -6.63 -19.75
CA GLY A 485 -3.89 -8.05 -19.72
C GLY A 485 -4.41 -8.82 -18.50
N MET A 486 -4.69 -8.12 -17.40
CA MET A 486 -5.14 -8.70 -16.13
C MET A 486 -6.59 -8.34 -15.78
N ALA A 487 -7.22 -7.36 -16.43
CA ALA A 487 -8.66 -7.14 -16.30
C ALA A 487 -9.52 -8.42 -16.53
N PRO A 488 -9.10 -9.39 -17.36
CA PRO A 488 -9.77 -10.68 -17.46
C PRO A 488 -9.73 -11.55 -16.19
N HIS A 489 -8.74 -11.40 -15.30
CA HIS A 489 -8.57 -12.27 -14.14
C HIS A 489 -9.77 -12.26 -13.18
N PRO A 490 -10.30 -11.10 -12.70
CA PRO A 490 -11.51 -11.07 -11.89
C PRO A 490 -12.73 -11.64 -12.64
N VAL A 491 -12.83 -11.46 -13.96
CA VAL A 491 -13.96 -11.97 -14.76
C VAL A 491 -13.92 -13.49 -14.88
N LEU A 492 -12.77 -14.05 -15.26
CA LEU A 492 -12.60 -15.49 -15.44
C LEU A 492 -12.75 -16.23 -14.11
N SER A 493 -12.13 -15.72 -13.04
CA SER A 493 -12.28 -16.31 -11.70
C SER A 493 -13.72 -16.23 -11.19
N ALA A 494 -14.45 -15.14 -11.46
CA ALA A 494 -15.87 -15.05 -11.14
C ALA A 494 -16.69 -16.11 -11.87
N LEU A 495 -16.48 -16.28 -13.18
CA LEU A 495 -17.15 -17.30 -14.00
C LEU A 495 -16.84 -18.73 -13.55
N ASP A 496 -15.58 -19.00 -13.19
CA ASP A 496 -15.10 -20.34 -12.85
C ASP A 496 -15.52 -20.77 -11.44
N HIS A 497 -15.49 -19.84 -10.48
CA HIS A 497 -15.74 -20.15 -9.07
C HIS A 497 -17.19 -19.88 -8.64
N PHE A 498 -17.91 -19.01 -9.34
CA PHE A 498 -19.27 -18.60 -8.98
C PHE A 498 -20.22 -18.59 -10.19
N PRO A 499 -20.32 -19.70 -10.95
CA PRO A 499 -21.13 -19.76 -12.17
C PRO A 499 -22.63 -19.52 -11.93
N ASP A 500 -23.12 -19.78 -10.72
CA ASP A 500 -24.53 -19.62 -10.36
C ASP A 500 -25.01 -18.17 -10.48
N ASP A 501 -24.13 -17.19 -10.23
CA ASP A 501 -24.49 -15.76 -10.31
C ASP A 501 -24.71 -15.29 -11.75
N PHE A 502 -24.15 -16.02 -12.72
CA PHE A 502 -24.36 -15.79 -14.14
C PHE A 502 -25.64 -16.48 -14.66
N ASN A 503 -26.43 -17.08 -13.76
CA ASN A 503 -27.66 -17.81 -14.08
C ASN A 503 -28.83 -17.44 -13.16
N ARG A 504 -29.31 -16.18 -13.24
CA ARG A 504 -30.42 -15.67 -12.43
C ARG A 504 -31.73 -16.45 -12.54
N GLN A 505 -31.96 -17.19 -13.64
CA GLN A 505 -33.18 -18.00 -13.82
C GLN A 505 -33.21 -19.27 -12.95
N ALA A 506 -32.07 -19.75 -12.43
CA ALA A 506 -32.02 -20.96 -11.60
C ALA A 506 -32.34 -20.71 -10.10
N VAL A 507 -32.36 -19.44 -9.65
CA VAL A 507 -32.54 -19.08 -8.23
C VAL A 507 -34.01 -18.80 -7.89
N GLY A 508 -34.92 -18.86 -8.89
CA GLY A 508 -36.34 -18.55 -8.74
C GLY A 508 -37.31 -19.66 -9.17
N SER A 509 -36.84 -20.89 -9.36
CA SER A 509 -37.68 -22.05 -9.77
C SER A 509 -37.81 -23.10 -8.68
#